data_AF-A0A957TPX5-F1
#
_entry.id   AF-A0A957TPX5-F1
#
_cell.length_a   1.000
_cell.length_b   1.000
_cell.length_c   1.000
_cell.angle_alpha   90.00
_cell.angle_beta   90.00
_cell.angle_gamma   90.00
#
_symmetry.space_group_name_H-M   'P 1'
#
loop_
_entity.id
_entity.type
_entity.pdbx_description
1 polymer ?
#
loop_
_entity_poly.entity_id
_entity_poly.type
_entity_poly.pdbx_seq_one_letter_code
_entity_poly.pdbx_strand_id
1 'polypeptide(L)'
;MITTSDEAIPTVMGGLVLSAQIRNFLPNAYVEFLRIDGTAWSDPIVDNLLIAGVLKDVVLRLDDKLVAHNRVAVNITSGPVERRTPTYPLFALQQLTRNALMHRTYEATNAPVRVYWFNDRIEIINPGGPYGIVTQENFGKAGIADYRNPNLAEAMRVLGFVQRFGVGIQIARAELAKNGQPEPEFELSPQHVICRVYPRTL
;
A
#
# COMPACT_ATOMS: atom_id res chain seq x y z
N MET A 1 -18.27 24.90 13.83
CA MET A 1 -17.44 25.99 14.38
C MET A 1 -16.49 25.35 15.37
N ILE A 2 -15.22 25.14 15.00
CA ILE A 2 -14.23 24.66 15.97
C ILE A 2 -13.77 25.90 16.73
N THR A 3 -14.27 26.05 17.94
CA THR A 3 -13.76 27.01 18.92
C THR A 3 -12.29 26.69 19.16
N THR A 4 -11.41 27.64 18.88
CA THR A 4 -9.99 27.57 19.26
C THR A 4 -9.90 27.38 20.77
N SER A 5 -9.33 26.25 21.23
CA SER A 5 -8.84 26.13 22.60
C SER A 5 -7.57 26.96 22.72
N ASP A 6 -7.39 27.65 23.85
CA ASP A 6 -6.19 28.47 24.13
C ASP A 6 -4.88 27.66 24.11
N GLU A 7 -4.98 26.33 24.20
CA GLU A 7 -3.89 25.38 23.91
C GLU A 7 -4.24 24.53 22.69
N ALA A 8 -3.47 24.68 21.61
CA ALA A 8 -3.60 23.84 20.43
C ALA A 8 -2.88 22.51 20.64
N ILE A 9 -3.63 21.43 20.90
CA ILE A 9 -3.07 20.07 21.01
C ILE A 9 -3.12 19.39 19.64
N PRO A 10 -1.97 18.95 19.07
CA PRO A 10 -1.95 18.22 17.82
C PRO A 10 -2.75 16.91 17.92
N THR A 11 -3.64 16.68 16.96
CA THR A 11 -4.31 15.38 16.83
C THR A 11 -3.34 14.34 16.25
N VAL A 12 -3.60 13.05 16.50
CA VAL A 12 -2.86 11.95 15.84
C VAL A 12 -2.86 12.10 14.31
N MET A 13 -3.99 12.50 13.73
CA MET A 13 -4.09 12.77 12.30
C MET A 13 -3.16 13.91 11.88
N GLY A 14 -3.19 15.04 12.60
CA GLY A 14 -2.28 16.16 12.34
C GLY A 14 -0.82 15.74 12.41
N GLY A 15 -0.47 14.90 13.38
CA GLY A 15 0.84 14.29 13.50
C GLY A 15 1.21 13.41 12.29
N LEU A 16 0.34 12.49 11.87
CA LEU A 16 0.57 11.62 10.71
C LEU A 16 0.76 12.40 9.40
N VAL A 17 0.01 13.48 9.23
CA VAL A 17 0.01 14.26 7.98
C VAL A 17 1.15 15.29 7.95
N LEU A 18 1.51 15.90 9.08
CA LEU A 18 2.36 17.09 9.12
C LEU A 18 3.66 16.92 9.93
N SER A 19 3.78 15.90 10.78
CA SER A 19 4.98 15.71 11.62
C SER A 19 5.98 14.73 11.00
N ALA A 20 7.19 15.22 10.74
CA ALA A 20 8.31 14.35 10.38
C ALA A 20 8.75 13.41 11.52
N GLN A 21 8.34 13.71 12.76
CA GLN A 21 8.74 12.98 13.98
C GLN A 21 7.56 12.23 14.62
N ILE A 22 6.51 11.92 13.85
CA ILE A 22 5.32 11.23 14.37
C ILE A 22 5.65 9.92 15.09
N ARG A 23 6.75 9.27 14.74
CA ARG A 23 7.24 8.03 15.36
C ARG A 23 7.62 8.15 16.84
N ASN A 24 7.87 9.36 17.34
CA ASN A 24 8.08 9.58 18.77
C ASN A 24 6.79 9.34 19.58
N PHE A 25 5.62 9.42 18.94
CA PHE A 25 4.31 9.24 19.54
C PHE A 25 3.60 7.98 19.03
N LEU A 26 3.82 7.62 17.77
CA LEU A 26 3.31 6.42 17.11
C LEU A 26 4.46 5.63 16.49
N PRO A 27 5.17 4.79 17.26
CA PRO A 27 6.39 4.10 16.80
C PRO A 27 6.20 3.26 15.54
N ASN A 28 4.97 2.78 15.31
CA ASN A 28 4.54 2.00 14.16
C ASN A 28 4.22 2.83 12.90
N ALA A 29 4.24 4.16 12.96
CA ALA A 29 3.91 5.06 11.84
C ALA A 29 5.03 5.13 10.79
N TYR A 30 5.27 3.99 10.14
CA TYR A 30 6.17 3.84 9.00
C TYR A 30 5.69 2.71 8.07
N VAL A 31 6.31 2.65 6.90
CA VAL A 31 6.28 1.50 5.98
C VAL A 31 7.64 0.85 5.99
N GLU A 32 7.67 -0.47 6.05
CA GLU A 32 8.87 -1.27 5.86
C GLU A 32 8.88 -1.84 4.45
N PHE A 33 9.84 -1.41 3.63
CA PHE A 33 10.08 -1.97 2.31
C PHE A 33 11.26 -2.93 2.37
N LEU A 34 11.14 -4.08 1.71
CA LEU A 34 12.19 -5.10 1.65
C LEU A 34 12.18 -5.77 0.28
N ARG A 35 13.34 -5.86 -0.37
CA ARG A 35 13.57 -6.61 -1.59
C ARG A 35 14.40 -7.85 -1.27
N ILE A 36 13.80 -9.02 -1.48
CA ILE A 36 14.42 -10.33 -1.24
C ILE A 36 14.79 -10.93 -2.59
N ASP A 37 16.06 -11.25 -2.79
CA ASP A 37 16.52 -11.94 -4.01
C ASP A 37 16.27 -13.45 -3.92
N GLY A 38 15.00 -13.81 -3.98
CA GLY A 38 14.53 -15.18 -3.92
C GLY A 38 13.02 -15.25 -3.70
N THR A 39 12.53 -16.44 -3.36
CA THR A 39 11.10 -16.71 -3.15
C THR A 39 10.79 -17.10 -1.70
N ALA A 40 11.83 -17.41 -0.91
CA ALA A 40 11.76 -17.75 0.49
C ALA A 40 12.18 -16.57 1.38
N TRP A 41 11.63 -16.52 2.59
CA TRP A 41 11.97 -15.50 3.59
C TRP A 41 13.42 -15.56 4.08
N SER A 42 14.07 -16.70 3.93
CA SER A 42 15.48 -16.92 4.26
C SER A 42 16.44 -16.41 3.19
N ASP A 43 15.93 -16.01 2.02
CA ASP A 43 16.77 -15.60 0.90
C ASP A 43 17.38 -14.20 1.16
N PRO A 44 18.52 -13.87 0.50
CA PRO A 44 19.24 -12.62 0.76
C PRO A 44 18.39 -11.37 0.54
N ILE A 45 18.49 -10.41 1.46
CA ILE A 45 17.90 -9.08 1.30
C ILE A 45 18.88 -8.21 0.51
N VAL A 46 18.43 -7.68 -0.62
CA VAL A 46 19.26 -6.85 -1.52
C VAL A 46 18.92 -5.37 -1.50
N ASP A 47 17.77 -5.01 -0.92
CA ASP A 47 17.41 -3.63 -0.60
C ASP A 47 16.41 -3.62 0.55
N ASN A 48 16.52 -2.65 1.46
CA ASN A 48 15.58 -2.44 2.53
C ASN A 48 15.45 -0.95 2.83
N LEU A 49 14.26 -0.51 3.21
CA LEU A 49 14.04 0.86 3.62
C LEU A 49 12.90 0.96 4.63
N LEU A 50 13.21 1.58 5.76
CA LEU A 50 12.20 2.12 6.66
C LEU A 50 11.78 3.50 6.13
N ILE A 51 10.52 3.61 5.73
CA ILE A 51 9.93 4.83 5.19
C ILE A 51 9.03 5.47 6.26
N ALA A 52 9.48 6.60 6.80
CA ALA A 52 8.78 7.36 7.81
C ALA A 52 8.87 8.86 7.51
N GLY A 53 8.02 9.63 8.19
CA GLY A 53 7.94 11.08 8.06
C GLY A 53 6.50 11.52 7.88
N VAL A 54 6.32 12.66 7.24
CA VAL A 54 4.99 13.15 6.87
C VAL A 54 4.35 12.23 5.83
N LEU A 55 3.01 12.11 5.86
CA LEU A 55 2.24 11.23 4.97
C LEU A 55 2.65 11.35 3.49
N LYS A 56 2.86 12.58 3.01
CA LYS A 56 3.29 12.84 1.63
C LYS A 56 4.60 12.13 1.30
N ASP A 57 5.60 12.27 2.16
CA ASP A 57 6.92 11.67 1.95
C ASP A 57 6.86 10.15 2.05
N VAL A 58 6.02 9.63 2.94
CA VAL A 58 5.80 8.18 3.04
C VAL A 58 5.25 7.61 1.74
N VAL A 59 4.22 8.25 1.16
CA VAL A 59 3.63 7.81 -0.10
C VAL A 59 4.63 7.94 -1.26
N LEU A 60 5.27 9.10 -1.42
CA LEU A 60 6.17 9.35 -2.55
C LEU A 60 7.41 8.44 -2.51
N ARG A 61 8.03 8.26 -1.34
CA ARG A 61 9.21 7.39 -1.20
C ARG A 61 8.85 5.91 -1.39
N LEU A 62 7.64 5.50 -1.04
CA LEU A 62 7.16 4.16 -1.34
C LEU A 62 6.96 3.99 -2.85
N ASP A 63 6.31 4.96 -3.51
CA ASP A 63 6.14 4.96 -4.96
C ASP A 63 7.50 4.90 -5.69
N ASP A 64 8.51 5.62 -5.21
CA ASP A 64 9.88 5.55 -5.74
C ASP A 64 10.48 4.14 -5.65
N LYS A 65 10.27 3.44 -4.52
CA LYS A 65 10.71 2.04 -4.36
C LYS A 65 9.94 1.10 -5.28
N LEU A 66 8.63 1.31 -5.47
CA LEU A 66 7.84 0.54 -6.42
C LEU A 66 8.39 0.72 -7.84
N VAL A 67 8.69 1.95 -8.27
CA VAL A 67 9.27 2.22 -9.60
C VAL A 67 10.66 1.60 -9.74
N ALA A 68 11.52 1.74 -8.73
CA ALA A 68 12.90 1.26 -8.79
C ALA A 68 13.02 -0.27 -8.93
N HIS A 69 12.11 -1.03 -8.31
CA HIS A 69 12.14 -2.50 -8.32
C HIS A 69 11.22 -3.15 -9.34
N ASN A 70 10.26 -2.41 -9.88
CA ASN A 70 9.39 -2.89 -10.95
C ASN A 70 10.15 -2.94 -12.27
N ARG A 71 10.95 -4.00 -12.43
CA ARG A 71 11.80 -4.23 -13.60
C ARG A 71 10.96 -4.09 -14.87
N VAL A 72 11.51 -3.37 -15.84
CA VAL A 72 10.94 -3.32 -17.18
C VAL A 72 11.37 -4.60 -17.89
N ALA A 73 10.41 -5.47 -18.20
CA ALA A 73 10.68 -6.55 -19.15
C ALA A 73 10.88 -5.88 -20.52
N VAL A 74 12.11 -5.96 -21.04
CA VAL A 74 12.42 -5.53 -22.41
C VAL A 74 12.04 -6.69 -23.32
N ASN A 75 10.95 -6.55 -24.06
CA ASN A 75 10.55 -7.54 -25.05
C ASN A 75 11.25 -7.21 -26.37
N ILE A 76 12.36 -7.91 -26.65
CA ILE A 76 13.22 -7.67 -27.84
C ILE A 76 12.60 -8.31 -29.11
N THR A 77 11.64 -9.23 -28.95
CA THR A 77 11.08 -10.03 -30.06
C THR A 77 9.80 -9.49 -30.68
N SER A 78 9.24 -8.37 -30.20
CA SER A 78 7.96 -7.83 -30.69
C SER A 78 8.11 -6.61 -31.61
N GLY A 79 8.64 -6.82 -32.81
CA GLY A 79 8.62 -5.83 -33.91
C GLY A 79 9.74 -4.78 -33.88
N PRO A 80 9.73 -3.82 -34.84
CA PRO A 80 10.81 -2.85 -35.05
C PRO A 80 10.96 -1.78 -33.96
N VAL A 81 10.15 -1.82 -32.89
CA VAL A 81 10.12 -0.83 -31.81
C VAL A 81 10.14 -1.53 -30.45
N GLU A 82 11.11 -1.19 -29.61
CA GLU A 82 11.25 -1.69 -28.24
C GLU A 82 10.01 -1.33 -27.40
N ARG A 83 9.23 -2.32 -26.96
CA ARG A 83 8.15 -2.12 -25.98
C ARG A 83 8.62 -2.54 -24.60
N ARG A 84 8.80 -1.51 -23.75
CA ARG A 84 9.07 -1.63 -22.33
C ARG A 84 7.76 -1.79 -21.58
N THR A 85 7.43 -3.01 -21.18
CA THR A 85 6.26 -3.26 -20.31
C THR A 85 6.76 -3.63 -18.91
N PRO A 86 6.39 -2.87 -17.87
CA PRO A 86 6.79 -3.22 -16.50
C PRO A 86 6.22 -4.60 -16.12
N THR A 87 6.93 -5.31 -15.23
CA THR A 87 6.47 -6.61 -14.73
C THR A 87 5.10 -6.48 -14.07
N TYR A 88 4.90 -5.42 -13.30
CA TYR A 88 3.62 -5.08 -12.66
C TYR A 88 3.08 -3.72 -13.15
N PRO A 89 1.77 -3.53 -13.31
CA PRO A 89 1.18 -2.22 -13.52
C PRO A 89 1.44 -1.37 -12.29
N LEU A 90 2.23 -0.31 -12.44
CA LEU A 90 2.58 0.59 -11.33
C LEU A 90 1.32 1.12 -10.64
N PHE A 91 0.29 1.46 -11.43
CA PHE A 91 -0.96 1.99 -10.91
C PHE A 91 -1.68 0.98 -10.00
N ALA A 92 -1.66 -0.32 -10.32
CA ALA A 92 -2.22 -1.36 -9.45
C ALA A 92 -1.49 -1.42 -8.10
N LEU A 93 -0.15 -1.42 -8.12
CA LEU A 93 0.66 -1.43 -6.90
C LEU A 93 0.42 -0.18 -6.04
N GLN A 94 0.28 0.99 -6.66
CA GLN A 94 -0.07 2.24 -5.98
C GLN A 94 -1.46 2.16 -5.32
N GLN A 95 -2.47 1.60 -6.01
CA GLN A 95 -3.79 1.43 -5.41
C GLN A 95 -3.74 0.52 -4.18
N LEU A 96 -3.03 -0.61 -4.25
CA LEU A 96 -2.95 -1.58 -3.15
C LEU A 96 -2.16 -1.03 -1.95
N THR A 97 -1.01 -0.40 -2.18
CA THR A 97 -0.18 0.17 -1.11
C THR A 97 -0.84 1.38 -0.45
N ARG A 98 -1.50 2.26 -1.21
CA ARG A 98 -2.26 3.39 -0.66
C ARG A 98 -3.50 2.92 0.09
N ASN A 99 -4.16 1.86 -0.36
CA ASN A 99 -5.25 1.23 0.39
C ASN A 99 -4.74 0.71 1.75
N ALA A 100 -3.59 0.03 1.78
CA ALA A 100 -2.97 -0.40 3.04
C ALA A 100 -2.68 0.78 3.98
N LEU A 101 -2.10 1.89 3.49
CA LEU A 101 -1.84 3.07 4.32
C LEU A 101 -3.12 3.70 4.90
N MET A 102 -4.20 3.69 4.13
CA MET A 102 -5.48 4.28 4.52
C MET A 102 -6.24 3.43 5.55
N HIS A 103 -6.19 2.10 5.43
CA HIS A 103 -6.98 1.19 6.25
C HIS A 103 -6.24 0.55 7.43
N ARG A 104 -4.92 0.78 7.54
CA ARG A 104 -4.11 0.22 8.64
C ARG A 104 -4.64 0.61 10.02
N THR A 105 -4.48 -0.27 10.99
CA THR A 105 -4.57 0.12 12.40
C THR A 105 -3.29 0.83 12.84
N TYR A 106 -3.45 1.88 13.65
CA TYR A 106 -2.37 2.51 14.42
C TYR A 106 -2.40 2.14 15.90
N GLU A 107 -3.46 1.46 16.33
CA GLU A 107 -3.75 1.09 17.70
C GLU A 107 -3.60 -0.44 17.89
N ALA A 108 -3.42 -0.86 19.15
CA ALA A 108 -3.32 -2.26 19.59
C ALA A 108 -2.15 -3.09 19.01
N THR A 109 -1.33 -2.53 18.12
CA THR A 109 -0.14 -3.19 17.57
C THR A 109 0.95 -2.20 17.18
N ASN A 110 2.21 -2.60 17.35
CA ASN A 110 3.36 -1.85 16.87
C ASN A 110 3.78 -2.22 15.44
N ALA A 111 3.01 -3.08 14.75
CA ALA A 111 3.32 -3.49 13.39
C ALA A 111 3.14 -2.35 12.38
N PRO A 112 4.11 -2.13 11.48
CA PRO A 112 3.98 -1.22 10.35
C PRO A 112 3.23 -1.87 9.18
N VAL A 113 2.94 -1.09 8.15
CA VAL A 113 2.67 -1.67 6.82
C VAL A 113 3.99 -2.21 6.26
N ARG A 114 3.96 -3.39 5.68
CA ARG A 114 5.14 -3.99 5.04
C ARG A 114 4.88 -4.21 3.55
N VAL A 115 5.88 -3.93 2.75
CA VAL A 115 5.88 -4.19 1.31
C VAL A 115 7.13 -5.00 1.00
N TYR A 116 6.93 -6.29 0.77
CA TYR A 116 7.99 -7.26 0.56
C TYR A 116 7.98 -7.76 -0.88
N TRP A 117 9.11 -7.60 -1.54
CA TRP A 117 9.27 -7.85 -2.96
C TRP A 117 10.17 -9.07 -3.17
N PHE A 118 9.55 -10.20 -3.48
CA PHE A 118 10.19 -11.46 -3.85
C PHE A 118 10.39 -11.54 -5.36
N ASN A 119 11.12 -12.55 -5.81
CA ASN A 119 11.34 -12.80 -7.24
C ASN A 119 10.07 -13.27 -7.96
N ASP A 120 9.13 -13.88 -7.24
CA ASP A 120 7.89 -14.45 -7.76
C ASP A 120 6.62 -13.70 -7.34
N ARG A 121 6.69 -12.77 -6.39
CA ARG A 121 5.52 -12.03 -5.88
C ARG A 121 5.89 -10.76 -5.12
N ILE A 122 4.88 -9.92 -4.92
CA ILE A 122 4.91 -8.80 -3.98
C ILE A 122 3.89 -9.11 -2.89
N GLU A 123 4.30 -9.02 -1.63
CA GLU A 123 3.41 -9.13 -0.47
C GLU A 123 3.25 -7.76 0.21
N ILE A 124 2.01 -7.29 0.33
CA ILE A 124 1.65 -6.09 1.09
C ILE A 124 0.94 -6.55 2.36
N ILE A 125 1.58 -6.42 3.51
CA ILE A 125 1.05 -6.84 4.81
C ILE A 125 0.57 -5.60 5.56
N ASN A 126 -0.73 -5.55 5.82
CA ASN A 126 -1.39 -4.45 6.49
C ASN A 126 -1.84 -4.87 7.90
N PRO A 127 -1.44 -4.13 8.96
CA PRO A 127 -1.90 -4.42 10.30
C PRO A 127 -3.37 -4.00 10.45
N GLY A 128 -4.15 -4.84 11.12
CA GLY A 128 -5.60 -4.74 11.24
C GLY A 128 -6.33 -5.54 10.17
N GLY A 129 -7.38 -6.25 10.58
CA GLY A 129 -8.29 -6.94 9.68
C GLY A 129 -9.36 -6.03 9.05
N PRO A 130 -10.33 -6.63 8.35
CA PRO A 130 -11.56 -5.96 7.91
C PRO A 130 -12.21 -5.12 9.03
N TYR A 131 -12.87 -4.03 8.64
CA TYR A 131 -13.39 -3.02 9.57
C TYR A 131 -14.85 -2.67 9.24
N GLY A 132 -15.62 -2.41 10.29
CA GLY A 132 -17.01 -1.97 10.18
C GLY A 132 -17.86 -2.97 9.40
N ILE A 133 -18.48 -2.52 8.30
CA ILE A 133 -19.33 -3.38 7.46
C ILE A 133 -18.54 -4.36 6.57
N VAL A 134 -17.21 -4.23 6.49
CA VAL A 134 -16.37 -5.12 5.68
C VAL A 134 -16.07 -6.39 6.49
N THR A 135 -16.43 -7.54 5.93
CA THR A 135 -16.21 -8.87 6.49
C THR A 135 -15.28 -9.68 5.59
N GLN A 136 -14.85 -10.86 6.02
CA GLN A 136 -14.03 -11.74 5.18
C GLN A 136 -14.77 -12.19 3.91
N GLU A 137 -16.09 -12.38 3.99
CA GLU A 137 -16.94 -12.87 2.90
C GLU A 137 -17.26 -11.79 1.86
N ASN A 138 -17.11 -10.51 2.24
CA ASN A 138 -17.42 -9.37 1.37
C ASN A 138 -16.21 -8.51 1.01
N PHE A 139 -15.04 -8.81 1.56
CA PHE A 139 -13.81 -8.07 1.31
C PHE A 139 -13.53 -7.93 -0.18
N GLY A 140 -13.25 -6.69 -0.61
CA GLY A 140 -12.95 -6.40 -2.00
C GLY A 140 -14.13 -6.59 -2.94
N LYS A 141 -15.39 -6.62 -2.47
CA LYS A 141 -16.56 -6.46 -3.35
C LYS A 141 -16.79 -4.98 -3.66
N ALA A 142 -17.17 -4.67 -4.90
CA ALA A 142 -17.42 -3.30 -5.32
C ALA A 142 -18.54 -2.65 -4.49
N GLY A 143 -18.35 -1.40 -4.08
CA GLY A 143 -19.34 -0.62 -3.32
C GLY A 143 -19.43 -0.95 -1.83
N ILE A 144 -18.69 -1.94 -1.33
CA ILE A 144 -18.61 -2.27 0.10
C ILE A 144 -17.27 -1.76 0.62
N ALA A 145 -17.29 -0.64 1.34
CA ALA A 145 -16.11 -0.06 1.95
C ALA A 145 -16.46 0.65 3.25
N ASP A 146 -15.62 0.44 4.27
CA ASP A 146 -15.64 1.21 5.51
C ASP A 146 -14.22 1.67 5.83
N TYR A 147 -14.10 2.92 6.31
CA TYR A 147 -12.80 3.55 6.52
C TYR A 147 -12.48 3.56 8.01
N ARG A 148 -11.50 2.74 8.41
CA ARG A 148 -10.94 2.77 9.77
C ARG A 148 -10.39 4.16 10.13
N ASN A 149 -9.76 4.83 9.16
CA ASN A 149 -9.18 6.17 9.34
C ASN A 149 -9.83 7.17 8.38
N PRO A 150 -11.08 7.62 8.61
CA PRO A 150 -11.80 8.47 7.66
C PRO A 150 -11.13 9.83 7.44
N ASN A 151 -10.46 10.40 8.45
CA ASN A 151 -9.72 11.64 8.32
C ASN A 151 -8.41 11.47 7.55
N LEU A 152 -7.75 10.31 7.69
CA LEU A 152 -6.55 9.99 6.91
C LEU A 152 -6.89 9.77 5.43
N ALA A 153 -7.99 9.05 5.17
CA ALA A 153 -8.53 8.89 3.82
C ALA A 153 -8.81 10.23 3.15
N GLU A 154 -9.39 11.18 3.89
CA GLU A 154 -9.65 12.53 3.40
C GLU A 154 -8.36 13.32 3.14
N ALA A 155 -7.36 13.23 4.03
CA ALA A 155 -6.06 13.86 3.81
C ALA A 155 -5.38 13.30 2.54
N MET A 156 -5.38 11.98 2.34
CA MET A 156 -4.83 11.35 1.14
C MET A 156 -5.59 11.78 -0.13
N ARG A 157 -6.91 11.99 -0.05
CA ARG A 157 -7.73 12.50 -1.16
C ARG A 157 -7.35 13.94 -1.51
N VAL A 158 -7.25 14.82 -0.50
CA VAL A 158 -6.86 16.23 -0.68
C VAL A 158 -5.45 16.36 -1.25
N LEU A 159 -4.53 15.50 -0.83
CA LEU A 159 -3.17 15.44 -1.36
C LEU A 159 -3.09 14.80 -2.78
N GLY A 160 -4.21 14.31 -3.33
CA GLY A 160 -4.28 13.75 -4.68
C GLY A 160 -3.82 12.30 -4.81
N PHE A 161 -3.63 11.57 -3.70
CA PHE A 161 -3.13 10.20 -3.72
C PHE A 161 -4.23 9.15 -3.93
N VAL A 162 -5.46 9.40 -3.50
CA VAL A 162 -6.57 8.43 -3.60
C VAL A 162 -7.85 9.08 -4.07
N GLN A 163 -8.70 8.26 -4.71
CA GLN A 163 -10.08 8.60 -5.02
C GLN A 163 -11.01 7.88 -4.04
N ARG A 164 -12.07 8.56 -3.58
CA ARG A 164 -12.86 8.11 -2.42
C ARG A 164 -14.13 7.35 -2.81
N PHE A 165 -14.02 6.40 -3.74
CA PHE A 165 -15.17 5.67 -4.27
C PHE A 165 -15.26 4.20 -3.81
N GLY A 166 -14.33 3.72 -2.95
CA GLY A 166 -14.33 2.32 -2.51
C GLY A 166 -13.99 1.32 -3.63
N VAL A 167 -13.43 1.79 -4.75
CA VAL A 167 -13.13 1.00 -5.95
C VAL A 167 -11.64 0.67 -6.10
N GLY A 168 -10.78 1.04 -5.15
CA GLY A 168 -9.33 0.89 -5.29
C GLY A 168 -8.88 -0.54 -5.60
N ILE A 169 -9.47 -1.54 -4.92
CA ILE A 169 -9.22 -2.96 -5.21
C ILE A 169 -9.71 -3.34 -6.62
N GLN A 170 -10.89 -2.86 -7.05
CA GLN A 170 -11.40 -3.14 -8.40
C GLN A 170 -10.52 -2.55 -9.49
N ILE A 171 -10.02 -1.32 -9.29
CA ILE A 171 -9.08 -0.67 -10.20
C ILE A 171 -7.79 -1.49 -10.27
N ALA A 172 -7.25 -1.91 -9.12
CA ALA A 172 -6.03 -2.73 -9.10
C ALA A 172 -6.23 -4.05 -9.87
N ARG A 173 -7.36 -4.74 -9.67
CA ARG A 173 -7.73 -5.97 -10.40
C ARG A 173 -7.82 -5.73 -11.90
N ALA A 174 -8.53 -4.68 -12.32
CA ALA A 174 -8.68 -4.35 -13.73
C ALA A 174 -7.34 -4.05 -14.41
N GLU A 175 -6.43 -3.33 -13.73
CA GLU A 175 -5.09 -3.04 -14.25
C GLU A 175 -4.20 -4.29 -14.33
N LEU A 176 -4.25 -5.16 -13.32
CA LEU A 176 -3.55 -6.45 -13.34
C LEU A 176 -4.04 -7.35 -14.48
N ALA A 177 -5.37 -7.49 -14.61
CA ALA A 177 -5.98 -8.28 -15.67
C ALA A 177 -5.64 -7.73 -17.07
N LYS A 178 -5.67 -6.41 -17.25
CA LYS A 178 -5.31 -5.74 -18.51
C LYS A 178 -3.85 -6.01 -18.91
N ASN A 179 -2.96 -6.22 -17.95
CA ASN A 179 -1.55 -6.54 -18.18
C ASN A 179 -1.26 -8.05 -18.13
N GLY A 180 -2.29 -8.91 -18.04
CA GLY A 180 -2.18 -10.36 -18.13
C GLY A 180 -1.72 -11.06 -16.86
N GLN A 181 -1.87 -10.43 -15.70
CA GLN A 181 -1.56 -11.03 -14.41
C GLN A 181 -2.78 -11.71 -13.79
N PRO A 182 -2.56 -12.70 -12.90
CA PRO A 182 -3.63 -13.22 -12.07
C PRO A 182 -4.18 -12.12 -11.15
N GLU A 183 -5.39 -12.38 -10.65
CA GLU A 183 -6.00 -11.60 -9.60
C GLU A 183 -5.11 -11.56 -8.35
N PRO A 184 -5.05 -10.44 -7.62
CA PRO A 184 -4.32 -10.37 -6.36
C PRO A 184 -5.00 -11.26 -5.32
N GLU A 185 -4.21 -12.06 -4.61
CA GLU A 185 -4.69 -12.92 -3.54
C GLU A 185 -4.75 -12.14 -2.22
N PHE A 186 -5.82 -12.35 -1.45
CA PHE A 186 -5.98 -11.75 -0.14
C PHE A 186 -6.11 -12.81 0.94
N GLU A 187 -5.23 -12.75 1.94
CA GLU A 187 -5.32 -13.51 3.17
C GLU A 187 -5.83 -12.57 4.27
N LEU A 188 -6.97 -12.92 4.86
CA LEU A 188 -7.67 -12.07 5.81
C LEU A 188 -7.66 -12.73 7.19
N SER A 189 -7.26 -11.97 8.19
CA SER A 189 -7.46 -12.32 9.60
C SER A 189 -7.99 -11.10 10.36
N PRO A 190 -8.49 -11.27 11.60
CA PRO A 190 -8.84 -10.12 12.43
C PRO A 190 -7.65 -9.19 12.71
N GLN A 191 -6.42 -9.72 12.70
CA GLN A 191 -5.20 -8.99 13.07
C GLN A 191 -4.47 -8.36 11.90
N HIS A 192 -4.65 -8.87 10.68
CA HIS A 192 -3.94 -8.38 9.51
C HIS A 192 -4.61 -8.77 8.18
N VAL A 193 -4.27 -8.04 7.13
CA VAL A 193 -4.58 -8.37 5.73
C VAL A 193 -3.27 -8.52 4.97
N ILE A 194 -3.07 -9.64 4.27
CA ILE A 194 -1.97 -9.82 3.32
C ILE A 194 -2.53 -9.77 1.92
N CYS A 195 -1.99 -8.91 1.07
CA CYS A 195 -2.25 -8.90 -0.37
C CYS A 195 -1.02 -9.42 -1.11
N ARG A 196 -1.18 -10.47 -1.92
CA ARG A 196 -0.12 -11.04 -2.76
C ARG A 196 -0.40 -10.72 -4.22
N VAL A 197 0.59 -10.17 -4.91
CA VAL A 197 0.52 -9.83 -6.34
C VAL A 197 1.60 -10.61 -7.07
N TYR A 198 1.19 -11.39 -8.07
CA TYR A 198 2.09 -12.23 -8.86
C TYR A 198 2.40 -11.60 -10.23
N PRO A 199 3.57 -11.89 -10.83
CA PRO A 199 3.87 -11.47 -12.18
C PRO A 199 2.97 -12.21 -13.18
N ARG A 200 3.07 -11.86 -14.46
CA ARG A 200 2.37 -12.60 -15.52
C ARG A 200 2.80 -14.06 -15.49
N THR A 201 1.83 -14.96 -15.59
CA THR A 201 2.09 -16.36 -15.94
C THR A 201 2.57 -16.38 -17.39
N LEU A 202 3.79 -16.88 -17.61
CA LEU A 202 4.34 -17.11 -18.94
C LEU A 202 3.60 -18.24 -19.66
#